data_AF-M6AG75-F1
#
_entry.id   AF-M6AG75-F1
#
_cell.length_a   1.000
_cell.length_b   1.000
_cell.length_c   1.000
_cell.angle_alpha   90.00
_cell.angle_beta   90.00
_cell.angle_gamma   90.00
#
_symmetry.space_group_name_H-M   'P 1'
#
loop_
_entity.id
_entity.type
_entity.pdbx_description
1 polymer ?
#
loop_
_entity_poly.entity_id
_entity_poly.type
_entity_poly.pdbx_seq_one_letter_code
_entity_poly.pdbx_strand_id
1 'polypeptide(L)'
;MSKKGFKRFVDIDRPVQGIYYDLIEKLDSFDNSRKEKELRKLIMKDPDFLDSYLVLYELFIHLEKYEEAASLLDRAFGNALRLMVDKNGTWPDELMWGYLENRHIIRTLFNKAVTLWGKNENVLSLFIFRHLLRMNLNDNVGAREYILSIRLGETLDESERRDNSNDILFWKNYKKFPDEFSEWEDANKDNLS
;
A
#
# COMPACT_ATOMS: atom_id res chain seq x y z
N MET A 1 -13.41 2.32 -26.12
CA MET A 1 -12.91 1.07 -26.75
C MET A 1 -12.10 0.32 -25.71
N SER A 2 -12.51 -0.87 -25.30
CA SER A 2 -11.67 -1.73 -24.45
C SER A 2 -10.42 -2.12 -25.25
N LYS A 3 -9.22 -1.72 -24.81
CA LYS A 3 -7.98 -2.23 -25.37
C LYS A 3 -7.97 -3.74 -25.13
N LYS A 4 -7.91 -4.51 -26.21
CA LYS A 4 -7.70 -5.96 -26.18
C LYS A 4 -6.45 -6.23 -25.34
N GLY A 5 -6.60 -6.82 -24.15
CA GLY A 5 -5.50 -7.10 -23.21
C GLY A 5 -5.52 -6.36 -21.88
N PHE A 6 -6.48 -5.47 -21.61
CA PHE A 6 -6.62 -4.82 -20.29
C PHE A 6 -7.02 -5.82 -19.19
N LYS A 7 -6.24 -5.89 -18.11
CA LYS A 7 -6.41 -6.80 -16.98
C LYS A 7 -6.75 -6.03 -15.71
N ARG A 8 -8.03 -6.02 -15.36
CA ARG A 8 -8.52 -5.60 -14.04
C ARG A 8 -8.36 -6.75 -13.05
N PHE A 9 -7.86 -6.43 -11.85
CA PHE A 9 -7.87 -7.34 -10.71
C PHE A 9 -8.86 -6.87 -9.64
N VAL A 10 -9.66 -7.81 -9.16
CA VAL A 10 -10.48 -7.68 -7.96
C VAL A 10 -10.29 -8.97 -7.16
N ASP A 11 -9.88 -8.88 -5.90
CA ASP A 11 -9.77 -10.08 -5.06
C ASP A 11 -11.17 -10.65 -4.78
N ILE A 12 -11.21 -11.89 -4.29
CA ILE A 12 -12.47 -12.50 -3.84
C ILE A 12 -13.00 -11.80 -2.59
N ASP A 13 -14.31 -11.86 -2.39
CA ASP A 13 -14.89 -11.55 -1.09
C ASP A 13 -14.39 -12.55 -0.04
N ARG A 14 -13.81 -12.02 1.04
CA ARG A 14 -13.18 -12.81 2.10
C ARG A 14 -14.02 -12.68 3.37
N PRO A 15 -14.73 -13.75 3.80
CA PRO A 15 -15.57 -13.69 4.99
C PRO A 15 -14.83 -13.28 6.28
N VAL A 16 -13.51 -13.45 6.34
CA VAL A 16 -12.70 -13.00 7.48
C VAL A 16 -12.67 -11.48 7.61
N GLN A 17 -12.92 -10.72 6.53
CA GLN A 17 -12.85 -9.25 6.52
C GLN A 17 -13.85 -8.63 7.50
N GLY A 18 -15.06 -9.17 7.62
CA GLY A 18 -16.04 -8.72 8.62
C GLY A 18 -15.54 -8.95 10.05
N ILE A 19 -14.98 -10.13 10.32
CA ILE A 19 -14.43 -10.50 11.64
C ILE A 19 -13.23 -9.62 11.99
N TYR A 20 -12.43 -9.27 10.98
CA TYR A 20 -11.33 -8.32 11.13
C TYR A 20 -11.85 -6.96 11.60
N TYR A 21 -12.85 -6.37 10.91
CA TYR A 21 -13.40 -5.08 11.33
C TYR A 21 -13.97 -5.13 12.75
N ASP A 22 -14.71 -6.17 13.10
CA ASP A 22 -15.23 -6.40 14.46
C ASP A 22 -14.13 -6.53 15.53
N LEU A 23 -12.94 -7.01 15.14
CA LEU A 23 -11.78 -7.11 16.02
C LEU A 23 -11.09 -5.75 16.18
N ILE A 24 -10.89 -5.02 15.09
CA ILE A 24 -10.21 -3.71 15.09
C ILE A 24 -10.89 -2.74 16.05
N GLU A 25 -12.21 -2.68 16.06
CA GLU A 25 -12.99 -1.86 16.99
C GLU A 25 -12.73 -2.16 18.48
N LYS A 26 -12.21 -3.35 18.78
CA LYS A 26 -11.98 -3.83 20.16
C LYS A 26 -10.51 -3.87 20.53
N LEU A 27 -9.58 -3.75 19.58
CA LEU A 27 -8.15 -3.99 19.82
C LEU A 27 -7.61 -3.08 20.93
N ASP A 28 -8.03 -1.82 20.99
CA ASP A 28 -7.54 -0.87 22.00
C ASP A 28 -7.86 -1.28 23.44
N SER A 29 -8.90 -2.10 23.63
CA SER A 29 -9.24 -2.67 24.95
C SER A 29 -8.37 -3.87 25.36
N PHE A 30 -7.55 -4.40 24.44
CA PHE A 30 -6.75 -5.59 24.66
C PHE A 30 -5.31 -5.23 25.04
N ASP A 31 -4.71 -6.03 25.91
CA ASP A 31 -3.26 -6.03 26.08
C ASP A 31 -2.56 -6.58 24.81
N ASN A 32 -1.26 -6.29 24.67
CA ASN A 32 -0.49 -6.66 23.48
C ASN A 32 -0.43 -8.17 23.23
N SER A 33 -0.43 -9.00 24.27
CA SER A 33 -0.43 -10.47 24.14
C SER A 33 -1.74 -10.96 23.53
N ARG A 34 -2.86 -10.41 23.99
CA ARG A 34 -4.19 -10.71 23.44
C ARG A 34 -4.35 -10.18 22.03
N LYS A 35 -3.87 -8.96 21.73
CA LYS A 35 -3.86 -8.42 20.34
C LYS A 35 -3.14 -9.37 19.38
N GLU A 36 -1.91 -9.76 19.71
CA GLU A 36 -1.12 -10.69 18.91
C GLU A 36 -1.84 -12.03 18.70
N LYS A 37 -2.40 -12.60 19.77
CA LYS A 37 -3.12 -13.88 19.70
C LYS A 37 -4.32 -13.84 18.76
N GLU A 38 -5.15 -12.79 18.83
CA GLU A 38 -6.33 -12.67 17.98
C GLU A 38 -5.96 -12.40 16.52
N LEU A 39 -4.96 -11.56 16.26
CA LEU A 39 -4.47 -11.30 14.89
C LEU A 39 -3.89 -12.57 14.26
N ARG A 40 -3.11 -13.36 15.00
CA ARG A 40 -2.62 -14.67 14.52
C ARG A 40 -3.74 -15.65 14.19
N LYS A 41 -4.86 -15.62 14.93
CA LYS A 41 -6.03 -16.45 14.60
C LYS A 41 -6.66 -16.04 13.27
N LEU A 42 -6.77 -14.74 12.98
CA LEU A 42 -7.26 -14.28 11.68
C LEU A 42 -6.34 -14.72 10.55
N ILE A 43 -5.03 -14.59 10.73
CA ILE A 43 -4.01 -15.07 9.77
C ILE A 43 -4.13 -16.58 9.54
N MET A 44 -4.38 -17.39 10.58
CA MET A 44 -4.59 -18.83 10.41
C MET A 44 -5.90 -19.15 9.70
N LYS A 45 -6.94 -18.34 9.90
CA LYS A 45 -8.26 -18.55 9.32
C LYS A 45 -8.28 -18.23 7.82
N ASP A 46 -7.59 -17.17 7.41
CA ASP A 46 -7.36 -16.83 6.01
C ASP A 46 -5.96 -16.23 5.84
N PRO A 47 -4.97 -17.03 5.41
CA PRO A 47 -3.61 -16.56 5.18
C PRO A 47 -3.46 -15.55 4.04
N ASP A 48 -4.47 -15.41 3.18
CA ASP A 48 -4.47 -14.50 2.04
C ASP A 48 -5.19 -13.17 2.35
N PHE A 49 -5.79 -13.03 3.54
CA PHE A 49 -6.32 -11.76 4.02
C PHE A 49 -5.23 -10.95 4.75
N LEU A 50 -4.76 -9.89 4.11
CA LEU A 50 -3.48 -9.28 4.44
C LEU A 50 -3.56 -8.19 5.52
N ASP A 51 -4.72 -7.58 5.76
CA ASP A 51 -4.84 -6.50 6.75
C ASP A 51 -4.52 -7.00 8.17
N SER A 52 -4.76 -8.29 8.47
CA SER A 52 -4.37 -8.88 9.76
C SER A 52 -2.85 -8.97 9.95
N TYR A 53 -2.10 -9.11 8.85
CA TYR A 53 -0.63 -9.07 8.88
C TYR A 53 -0.14 -7.64 9.17
N LEU A 54 -0.76 -6.63 8.56
CA LEU A 54 -0.33 -5.23 8.70
C LEU A 54 -0.51 -4.72 10.13
N VAL A 55 -1.64 -5.02 10.76
CA VAL A 55 -1.88 -4.62 12.15
C VAL A 55 -0.93 -5.34 13.12
N LEU A 56 -0.61 -6.61 12.85
CA LEU A 56 0.38 -7.34 13.65
C LEU A 56 1.82 -6.85 13.40
N TYR A 57 2.11 -6.42 12.17
CA TYR A 57 3.37 -5.78 11.82
C TYR A 57 3.55 -4.48 12.61
N GLU A 58 2.56 -3.60 12.63
CA GLU A 58 2.57 -2.37 13.42
C GLU A 58 2.73 -2.65 14.91
N LEU A 59 2.01 -3.64 15.45
CA LEU A 59 2.18 -4.08 16.84
C LEU A 59 3.62 -4.51 17.13
N PHE A 60 4.28 -5.22 16.22
CA PHE A 60 5.68 -5.61 16.39
C PHE A 60 6.65 -4.44 16.28
N ILE A 61 6.40 -3.46 15.41
CA ILE A 61 7.17 -2.21 15.40
C ILE A 61 7.06 -1.49 16.75
N HIS A 62 5.85 -1.36 17.31
CA HIS A 62 5.63 -0.74 18.62
C HIS A 62 6.30 -1.48 19.78
N LEU A 63 6.49 -2.79 19.64
CA LEU A 63 7.18 -3.64 20.62
C LEU A 63 8.68 -3.76 20.35
N GLU A 64 9.23 -2.98 19.40
CA GLU A 64 10.64 -3.01 18.98
C GLU A 64 11.10 -4.38 18.45
N LYS A 65 10.15 -5.20 17.99
CA LYS A 65 10.34 -6.53 17.40
C LYS A 65 10.59 -6.44 15.90
N TYR A 66 11.62 -5.69 15.51
CA TYR A 66 11.83 -5.27 14.12
C TYR A 66 12.04 -6.41 13.13
N GLU A 67 12.75 -7.48 13.53
CA GLU A 67 12.99 -8.63 12.66
C GLU A 67 11.69 -9.43 12.41
N GLU A 68 10.89 -9.63 13.46
CA GLU A 68 9.59 -10.30 13.34
C GLU A 68 8.61 -9.47 12.52
N ALA A 69 8.61 -8.14 12.70
CA ALA A 69 7.86 -7.20 11.89
C ALA A 69 8.26 -7.31 10.40
N ALA A 70 9.56 -7.24 10.10
CA ALA A 70 10.08 -7.32 8.75
C ALA A 70 9.69 -8.65 8.07
N SER A 71 9.87 -9.78 8.76
CA SER A 71 9.48 -11.10 8.25
C SER A 71 7.98 -11.19 7.96
N LEU A 72 7.15 -10.59 8.82
CA LEU A 72 5.71 -10.60 8.65
C LEU A 72 5.25 -9.77 7.44
N LEU A 73 5.82 -8.57 7.27
CA LEU A 73 5.54 -7.72 6.12
C LEU A 73 6.03 -8.35 4.81
N ASP A 74 7.20 -8.99 4.81
CA ASP A 74 7.72 -9.72 3.65
C ASP A 74 6.80 -10.87 3.24
N ARG A 75 6.26 -11.60 4.22
CA ARG A 75 5.27 -12.65 3.97
C ARG A 75 3.98 -12.08 3.39
N ALA A 76 3.45 -10.99 3.96
CA ALA A 76 2.25 -10.34 3.46
C ALA A 76 2.45 -9.83 2.03
N PHE A 77 3.60 -9.21 1.75
CA PHE A 77 3.97 -8.74 0.42
C PHE A 77 4.09 -9.88 -0.59
N GLY A 78 4.74 -11.00 -0.22
CA GLY A 78 4.80 -12.19 -1.07
C GLY A 78 3.42 -12.76 -1.38
N ASN A 79 2.50 -12.76 -0.41
CA ASN A 79 1.11 -13.15 -0.63
C ASN A 79 0.37 -12.16 -1.55
N ALA A 80 0.55 -10.85 -1.36
CA ALA A 80 -0.04 -9.82 -2.24
C ALA A 80 0.38 -10.04 -3.70
N LEU A 81 1.68 -10.25 -3.94
CA LEU A 81 2.19 -10.55 -5.28
C LEU A 81 1.58 -11.84 -5.84
N ARG A 82 1.50 -12.91 -5.05
CA ARG A 82 0.90 -14.18 -5.48
C ARG A 82 -0.57 -14.02 -5.91
N LEU A 83 -1.33 -13.15 -5.22
CA LEU A 83 -2.74 -12.93 -5.52
C LEU A 83 -2.93 -12.21 -6.87
N MET A 84 -2.17 -11.15 -7.12
CA MET A 84 -2.44 -10.24 -8.24
C MET A 84 -1.53 -10.42 -9.47
N VAL A 85 -0.34 -10.96 -9.30
CA VAL A 85 0.65 -11.08 -10.39
C VAL A 85 0.43 -12.38 -11.15
N ASP A 86 0.34 -12.29 -12.47
CA ASP A 86 0.15 -13.48 -13.29
C ASP A 86 1.40 -14.37 -13.36
N LYS A 87 1.23 -15.57 -13.91
CA LYS A 87 2.30 -16.56 -14.05
C LYS A 87 3.55 -16.09 -14.81
N ASN A 88 3.46 -14.98 -15.55
CA ASN A 88 4.57 -14.40 -16.30
C ASN A 88 5.25 -13.25 -15.53
N GLY A 89 4.83 -12.96 -14.29
CA GLY A 89 5.31 -11.81 -13.53
C GLY A 89 4.61 -10.49 -13.90
N THR A 90 3.50 -10.54 -14.62
CA THR A 90 2.79 -9.33 -15.07
C THR A 90 1.84 -8.84 -13.98
N TRP A 91 2.02 -7.59 -13.57
CA TRP A 91 1.06 -6.87 -12.70
C TRP A 91 -0.23 -6.57 -13.48
N PRO A 92 -1.39 -6.44 -12.80
CA PRO A 92 -2.60 -6.01 -13.48
C PRO A 92 -2.47 -4.57 -14.00
N ASP A 93 -3.34 -4.23 -14.95
CA ASP A 93 -3.47 -2.86 -15.43
C ASP A 93 -4.29 -2.01 -14.46
N GLU A 94 -5.18 -2.66 -13.67
CA GLU A 94 -6.06 -1.97 -12.73
C GLU A 94 -6.18 -2.74 -11.40
N LEU A 95 -6.00 -2.02 -10.30
CA LEU A 95 -6.18 -2.46 -8.91
C LEU A 95 -6.85 -1.32 -8.14
N MET A 96 -8.16 -1.17 -8.32
CA MET A 96 -8.89 0.00 -7.80
C MET A 96 -9.12 -0.10 -6.29
N TRP A 97 -8.89 1.03 -5.60
CA TRP A 97 -9.21 1.21 -4.18
C TRP A 97 -10.72 1.13 -3.86
N GLY A 98 -11.56 1.42 -4.85
CA GLY A 98 -13.02 1.40 -4.73
C GLY A 98 -13.58 0.03 -4.38
N TYR A 99 -12.90 -1.06 -4.75
CA TYR A 99 -13.25 -2.42 -4.33
C TYR A 99 -12.69 -2.69 -2.94
N LEU A 100 -13.55 -3.06 -1.99
CA LEU A 100 -13.15 -3.34 -0.61
C LEU A 100 -12.20 -4.53 -0.54
N GLU A 101 -12.40 -5.49 -1.43
CA GLU A 101 -11.63 -6.71 -1.62
C GLU A 101 -10.16 -6.39 -1.98
N ASN A 102 -9.90 -5.28 -2.67
CA ASN A 102 -8.53 -4.93 -3.07
C ASN A 102 -7.73 -4.21 -1.97
N ARG A 103 -8.39 -3.64 -0.96
CA ARG A 103 -7.74 -2.69 -0.04
C ARG A 103 -6.60 -3.31 0.75
N HIS A 104 -6.74 -4.56 1.18
CA HIS A 104 -5.67 -5.24 1.94
C HIS A 104 -4.41 -5.48 1.09
N ILE A 105 -4.57 -5.74 -0.21
CA ILE A 105 -3.46 -5.86 -1.16
C ILE A 105 -2.78 -4.50 -1.34
N ILE A 106 -3.57 -3.46 -1.66
CA ILE A 106 -3.06 -2.10 -1.88
C ILE A 106 -2.28 -1.59 -0.66
N ARG A 107 -2.85 -1.72 0.55
CA ARG A 107 -2.19 -1.31 1.80
C ARG A 107 -0.92 -2.08 2.06
N THR A 108 -0.87 -3.36 1.70
CA THR A 108 0.34 -4.19 1.87
C THR A 108 1.47 -3.72 0.96
N LEU A 109 1.17 -3.45 -0.31
CA LEU A 109 2.14 -2.90 -1.25
C LEU A 109 2.66 -1.54 -0.77
N PHE A 110 1.76 -0.68 -0.31
CA PHE A 110 2.09 0.64 0.19
C PHE A 110 3.02 0.57 1.42
N ASN A 111 2.66 -0.20 2.44
CA ASN A 111 3.49 -0.38 3.64
C ASN A 111 4.87 -0.96 3.31
N LYS A 112 4.94 -1.90 2.35
CA LYS A 112 6.21 -2.43 1.87
C LYS A 112 7.06 -1.34 1.20
N ALA A 113 6.46 -0.51 0.36
CA ALA A 113 7.16 0.58 -0.32
C ALA A 113 7.68 1.65 0.66
N VAL A 114 6.88 2.01 1.68
CA VAL A 114 7.31 2.91 2.78
C VAL A 114 8.48 2.31 3.55
N THR A 115 8.38 1.03 3.95
CA THR A 115 9.46 0.33 4.68
C THR A 115 10.75 0.27 3.86
N LEU A 116 10.66 0.04 2.55
CA LEU A 116 11.83 0.06 1.66
C LEU A 116 12.46 1.46 1.60
N TRP A 117 11.65 2.51 1.49
CA TRP A 117 12.17 3.88 1.50
C TRP A 117 12.87 4.23 2.81
N GLY A 118 12.30 3.86 3.96
CA GLY A 118 12.95 4.03 5.26
C GLY A 118 14.30 3.28 5.39
N LYS A 119 14.51 2.24 4.57
CA LYS A 119 15.79 1.52 4.45
C LYS A 119 16.73 2.09 3.38
N ASN A 120 16.40 3.23 2.78
CA ASN A 120 17.08 3.84 1.63
C ASN A 120 17.07 2.99 0.35
N GLU A 121 16.16 2.02 0.24
CA GLU A 121 15.96 1.17 -0.94
C GLU A 121 15.07 1.89 -1.98
N ASN A 122 15.48 3.10 -2.36
CA ASN A 122 14.66 4.06 -3.13
C ASN A 122 14.21 3.50 -4.49
N VAL A 123 15.06 2.72 -5.16
CA VAL A 123 14.74 2.12 -6.46
C VAL A 123 13.57 1.13 -6.34
N LEU A 124 13.60 0.27 -5.32
CA LEU A 124 12.55 -0.72 -5.07
C LEU A 124 11.27 -0.06 -4.55
N SER A 125 11.40 0.95 -3.69
CA SER A 125 10.28 1.73 -3.21
C SER A 125 9.53 2.42 -4.37
N LEU A 126 10.25 3.15 -5.23
CA LEU A 126 9.69 3.80 -6.42
C LEU A 126 9.04 2.80 -7.36
N PHE A 127 9.64 1.62 -7.56
CA PHE A 127 9.05 0.57 -8.39
C PHE A 127 7.63 0.23 -7.91
N ILE A 128 7.44 -0.02 -6.62
CA ILE A 128 6.13 -0.38 -6.07
C ILE A 128 5.17 0.81 -6.12
N PHE A 129 5.59 2.01 -5.71
CA PHE A 129 4.72 3.18 -5.74
C PHE A 129 4.25 3.55 -7.15
N ARG A 130 5.12 3.47 -8.16
CA ARG A 130 4.75 3.69 -9.56
C ARG A 130 3.70 2.68 -10.03
N HIS A 131 3.85 1.41 -9.64
CA HIS A 131 2.84 0.41 -9.93
C HIS A 131 1.51 0.74 -9.25
N LEU A 132 1.51 1.14 -7.98
CA LEU A 132 0.30 1.58 -7.27
C LEU A 132 -0.40 2.75 -7.97
N LEU A 133 0.36 3.78 -8.36
CA LEU A 133 -0.18 4.95 -9.05
C LEU A 133 -0.77 4.57 -10.42
N ARG A 134 -0.04 3.78 -11.22
CA ARG A 134 -0.49 3.35 -12.56
C ARG A 134 -1.76 2.52 -12.51
N MET A 135 -1.89 1.62 -11.53
CA MET A 135 -3.05 0.73 -11.39
C MET A 135 -4.29 1.44 -10.82
N ASN A 136 -4.14 2.64 -10.27
CA ASN A 136 -5.23 3.48 -9.79
C ASN A 136 -4.86 4.97 -9.90
N LEU A 137 -5.13 5.58 -11.05
CA LEU A 137 -4.76 6.98 -11.34
C LEU A 137 -5.53 8.01 -10.50
N ASN A 138 -6.60 7.63 -9.80
CA ASN A 138 -7.23 8.51 -8.80
C ASN A 138 -6.38 8.62 -7.52
N ASP A 139 -5.36 7.76 -7.39
CA ASP A 139 -4.37 7.74 -6.33
C ASP A 139 -4.95 7.89 -4.92
N ASN A 140 -5.99 7.11 -4.64
CA ASN A 140 -6.68 7.13 -3.35
C ASN A 140 -5.77 6.73 -2.17
N VAL A 141 -4.68 6.02 -2.45
CA VAL A 141 -3.70 5.60 -1.43
C VAL A 141 -2.60 6.65 -1.21
N GLY A 142 -2.49 7.66 -2.09
CA GLY A 142 -1.51 8.75 -1.95
C GLY A 142 -0.09 8.40 -2.40
N ALA A 143 0.09 7.41 -3.29
CA ALA A 143 1.40 6.99 -3.78
C ALA A 143 2.15 8.13 -4.51
N ARG A 144 1.44 9.09 -5.14
CA ARG A 144 2.07 10.20 -5.88
C ARG A 144 2.95 11.08 -5.00
N GLU A 145 2.57 11.28 -3.74
CA GLU A 145 3.31 12.12 -2.80
C GLU A 145 4.64 11.47 -2.42
N TYR A 146 4.65 10.15 -2.23
CA TYR A 146 5.85 9.38 -1.94
C TYR A 146 6.79 9.33 -3.15
N ILE A 147 6.25 9.13 -4.36
CA ILE A 147 7.05 9.22 -5.59
C ILE A 147 7.73 10.57 -5.68
N LEU A 148 6.98 11.65 -5.49
CA LEU A 148 7.54 13.00 -5.57
C LEU A 148 8.63 13.23 -4.53
N SER A 149 8.39 12.84 -3.28
CA SER A 149 9.34 13.03 -2.18
C SER A 149 10.66 12.32 -2.46
N ILE A 150 10.60 11.07 -2.91
CA ILE A 150 11.80 10.32 -3.31
C ILE A 150 12.50 10.99 -4.50
N ARG A 151 11.74 11.50 -5.49
CA ARG A 151 12.32 12.18 -6.67
C ARG A 151 12.94 13.54 -6.33
N LEU A 152 12.49 14.19 -5.25
CA LEU A 152 13.12 15.38 -4.68
C LEU A 152 14.38 15.06 -3.85
N GLY A 153 14.71 13.78 -3.66
CA GLY A 153 15.88 13.33 -2.92
C GLY A 153 15.69 13.32 -1.41
N GLU A 154 14.44 13.30 -0.95
CA GLU A 154 14.11 13.36 0.47
C GLU A 154 14.18 11.99 1.12
N THR A 155 14.49 11.99 2.41
CA THR A 155 14.34 10.84 3.30
C THR A 155 12.90 10.72 3.79
N LEU A 156 12.50 9.52 4.22
CA LEU A 156 11.18 9.30 4.83
C LEU A 156 10.95 10.25 6.01
N ASP A 157 11.94 10.37 6.89
CA ASP A 157 11.96 11.28 8.04
C ASP A 157 11.71 12.74 7.67
N GLU A 158 12.37 13.26 6.63
CA GLU A 158 12.16 14.63 6.14
C GLU A 158 10.75 14.82 5.60
N SER A 159 10.21 13.79 4.94
CA SER A 159 8.85 13.81 4.41
C SER A 159 7.79 13.78 5.51
N GLU A 160 7.95 12.95 6.53
CA GLU A 160 6.98 12.81 7.62
C GLU A 160 6.96 14.04 8.54
N ARG A 161 8.08 14.76 8.66
CA ARG A 161 8.15 16.01 9.43
C ARG A 161 7.45 17.18 8.74
N ARG A 162 6.99 17.04 7.49
CA ARG A 162 6.22 18.09 6.83
C ARG A 162 4.80 18.12 7.38
N ASP A 163 4.49 19.21 8.06
CA ASP A 163 3.13 19.50 8.51
C ASP A 163 2.25 19.86 7.29
N ASN A 164 1.14 19.13 7.08
CA ASN A 164 -0.03 19.38 6.21
C ASN A 164 0.18 20.14 4.87
N SER A 165 1.35 20.04 4.25
CA SER A 165 1.75 20.81 3.07
C SER A 165 2.02 19.93 1.86
N ASN A 166 1.76 18.62 1.95
CA ASN A 166 2.05 17.66 0.90
C ASN A 166 1.37 18.02 -0.42
N ASP A 167 0.09 18.43 -0.38
CA ASP A 167 -0.60 18.89 -1.59
C ASP A 167 0.06 20.14 -2.18
N ILE A 168 0.38 21.15 -1.37
CA ILE A 168 1.03 22.39 -1.85
C ILE A 168 2.40 22.08 -2.48
N LEU A 169 3.19 21.24 -1.81
CA LEU A 169 4.50 20.82 -2.31
C LEU A 169 4.34 20.04 -3.61
N PHE A 170 3.35 19.16 -3.67
CA PHE A 170 3.04 18.37 -4.83
C PHE A 170 2.74 19.27 -6.03
N TRP A 171 1.75 20.15 -5.92
CA TRP A 171 1.35 21.07 -6.99
C TRP A 171 2.50 21.96 -7.47
N LYS A 172 3.40 22.36 -6.58
CA LYS A 172 4.58 23.17 -6.93
C LYS A 172 5.67 22.40 -7.68
N ASN A 173 5.75 21.07 -7.55
CA ASN A 173 6.92 20.31 -7.99
C ASN A 173 6.63 19.18 -8.98
N TYR A 174 5.41 18.64 -9.06
CA TYR A 174 5.16 17.44 -9.90
C TYR A 174 5.50 17.67 -11.38
N LYS A 175 5.31 18.88 -11.91
CA LYS A 175 5.69 19.24 -13.28
C LYS A 175 7.18 19.14 -13.60
N LYS A 176 8.05 19.03 -12.59
CA LYS A 176 9.49 18.76 -12.76
C LYS A 176 9.76 17.31 -13.17
N PHE A 177 8.79 16.42 -12.98
CA PHE A 177 8.91 14.97 -13.21
C PHE A 177 7.79 14.46 -14.14
N PRO A 178 7.75 14.92 -15.41
CA PRO A 178 6.71 14.50 -16.34
C PRO A 178 6.75 13.00 -16.64
N ASP A 179 7.89 12.35 -16.47
CA ASP A 179 8.06 10.90 -16.58
C ASP A 179 7.28 10.11 -15.51
N GLU A 180 6.97 10.74 -14.37
CA GLU A 180 6.18 10.13 -13.30
C GLU A 180 4.69 10.50 -13.41
N PHE A 181 4.38 11.74 -13.78
CA PHE A 181 3.06 12.32 -13.51
C PHE A 181 2.24 12.70 -14.73
N SER A 182 2.75 12.61 -15.97
CA SER A 182 1.97 13.02 -17.16
C SER A 182 0.71 12.18 -17.34
N GLU A 183 0.80 10.86 -17.15
CA GLU A 183 -0.36 9.95 -17.26
C GLU A 183 -1.41 10.24 -16.17
N TRP A 184 -0.95 10.50 -14.94
CA TRP A 184 -1.82 10.88 -13.84
C TRP A 184 -2.49 12.24 -14.08
N GLU A 185 -1.74 13.25 -14.54
CA GLU A 185 -2.27 14.58 -14.85
C GLU A 185 -3.34 14.45 -15.94
N ASP A 186 -3.03 13.76 -17.04
CA ASP A 186 -3.94 13.50 -18.16
C ASP A 186 -5.26 12.85 -17.71
N ALA A 187 -5.19 11.85 -16.83
CA ALA A 187 -6.37 11.16 -16.33
C ALA A 187 -7.23 12.00 -15.37
N ASN A 188 -6.67 13.05 -14.78
CA ASN A 188 -7.34 13.88 -13.78
C ASN A 188 -7.64 15.31 -14.25
N LYS A 189 -7.33 15.68 -15.50
CA LYS A 189 -7.47 17.04 -16.05
C LYS A 189 -8.79 17.74 -15.70
N ASP A 190 -9.90 17.02 -15.82
CA ASP A 190 -11.24 17.56 -15.57
C ASP A 190 -11.52 17.84 -14.08
N ASN A 191 -10.76 17.22 -13.17
CA ASN A 191 -10.82 17.48 -11.72
C ASN A 191 -9.86 18.60 -11.28
N LEU A 192 -9.00 19.11 -12.20
CA LEU A 192 -7.97 20.12 -11.92
C LEU A 192 -8.32 21.51 -12.45
N SER A 193 -9.42 21.64 -13.20
CA SER A 193 -9.90 22.89 -13.81
C SER A 193 -10.81 23.71 -12.90
#